data_AF-A0A4P8NWN8-F1
#
_entry.id   AF-A0A4P8NWN8-F1
#
_cell.length_a   1.000
_cell.length_b   1.000
_cell.length_c   1.000
_cell.angle_alpha   90.00
_cell.angle_beta   90.00
_cell.angle_gamma   90.00
#
_symmetry.space_group_name_H-M   'P 1'
#
loop_
_entity.id
_entity.type
_entity.pdbx_description
1 polymer ?
#
loop_
_entity_poly.entity_id
_entity_poly.type
_entity_poly.pdbx_seq_one_letter_code
_entity_poly.pdbx_strand_id
1 'polypeptide(L)'
;MWIDACEISKITRCGIEDIYTRGEQMKVISQCVNECMNRNIVLQHQYNNTWHDYEGAHVLTPTKGVYNCCSLLDFQSLYPSILIAFNICTSTYKKNPSEEVTSIKNHHFRKNPIGLLPGLIGRLLTERKNVKKQLRTCDKSSVTYTVLDRRQNALKICANSIYGIMGFKSSKYFGHIGCAESITAIGRLFLVELVNEIEQTYPVKVIYGDTDSCMIWHKNEVSKEEMIDLANKICEDVTYKLPQPMALNLESYYDKVILLSKKRYIMVNENKLSYKGVMNARRDYCKYASNMYEDIMKMIAKGCNNDDITDYIDHKIFNLLSGKCDISDLIVTKSVGNLATYKVKAPHVVMARRLVNENKMDIPPGTRLEYVFVKGGRTQGEKMMMPDEVKESNMEIDGMFYIQKQLTSQIDDILSVIGLDNYIKNTYVLPNKNK
;
A
#
# COMPACT_ATOMS: atom_id res chain seq x y z
N MET A 1 2.36 -21.50 6.66
CA MET A 1 0.93 -21.48 7.00
C MET A 1 0.66 -21.97 8.42
N TRP A 2 0.88 -23.24 8.76
CA TRP A 2 0.57 -23.73 10.13
C TRP A 2 1.42 -23.06 11.21
N ILE A 3 2.73 -22.91 10.98
CA ILE A 3 3.64 -22.19 11.90
C ILE A 3 3.18 -20.74 12.11
N ASP A 4 2.78 -20.04 11.03
CA ASP A 4 2.24 -18.67 11.11
C ASP A 4 0.99 -18.61 12.00
N ALA A 5 0.03 -19.51 11.75
CA ALA A 5 -1.22 -19.56 12.50
C ALA A 5 -0.96 -19.86 13.99
N CYS A 6 -0.04 -20.77 14.30
CA CYS A 6 0.37 -21.09 15.67
C CYS A 6 1.01 -19.89 16.38
N GLU A 7 1.95 -19.18 15.73
CA GLU A 7 2.59 -18.02 16.38
C GLU A 7 1.60 -16.86 16.57
N ILE A 8 0.73 -16.59 15.58
CA ILE A 8 -0.34 -15.59 15.74
C ILE A 8 -1.29 -16.00 16.85
N SER A 9 -1.72 -17.26 16.91
CA SER A 9 -2.61 -17.77 17.97
C SER A 9 -1.99 -17.59 19.35
N LYS A 10 -0.71 -17.92 19.54
CA LYS A 10 0.00 -17.74 20.83
C LYS A 10 0.06 -16.27 21.26
N ILE A 11 0.38 -15.36 20.35
CA ILE A 11 0.50 -13.91 20.64
C ILE A 11 -0.88 -13.32 20.93
N THR A 12 -1.86 -13.64 20.08
CA THR A 12 -3.20 -13.04 20.13
C THR A 12 -4.15 -13.71 21.11
N ARG A 13 -3.79 -14.90 21.61
CA ARG A 13 -4.63 -15.75 22.47
C ARG A 13 -6.00 -16.06 21.84
N CYS A 14 -6.00 -16.27 20.53
CA CYS A 14 -7.19 -16.68 19.78
C CYS A 14 -7.07 -18.15 19.36
N GLY A 15 -8.19 -18.85 19.19
CA GLY A 15 -8.18 -20.20 18.63
C GLY A 15 -7.61 -20.18 17.21
N ILE A 16 -6.95 -21.26 16.78
CA ILE A 16 -6.38 -21.34 15.43
C ILE A 16 -7.47 -21.21 14.36
N GLU A 17 -8.67 -21.75 14.62
CA GLU A 17 -9.83 -21.58 13.74
C GLU A 17 -10.20 -20.10 13.58
N ASP A 18 -10.25 -19.33 14.67
CA ASP A 18 -10.54 -17.89 14.62
C ASP A 18 -9.49 -17.10 13.82
N ILE A 19 -8.23 -17.54 13.83
CA ILE A 19 -7.18 -16.90 13.02
C ILE A 19 -7.48 -17.00 11.53
N TYR A 20 -8.13 -18.09 11.10
CA TYR A 20 -8.46 -18.36 9.71
C TYR A 20 -9.84 -17.82 9.30
N THR A 21 -10.84 -17.96 10.17
CA THR A 21 -12.24 -17.66 9.85
C THR A 21 -12.68 -16.25 10.20
N ARG A 22 -11.92 -15.52 11.04
CA ARG A 22 -12.30 -14.21 11.57
C ARG A 22 -11.29 -13.11 11.26
N GLY A 23 -11.77 -11.87 11.31
CA GLY A 23 -10.97 -10.68 11.03
C GLY A 23 -10.04 -10.28 12.17
N GLU A 24 -9.14 -9.33 11.87
CA GLU A 24 -8.11 -8.81 12.79
C GLU A 24 -8.65 -8.22 14.10
N GLN A 25 -9.90 -7.74 14.11
CA GLN A 25 -10.50 -7.14 15.30
C GLN A 25 -10.55 -8.08 16.49
N MET A 26 -10.88 -9.36 16.26
CA MET A 26 -10.93 -10.34 17.34
C MET A 26 -9.55 -10.54 17.98
N LYS A 27 -8.51 -10.60 17.14
CA LYS A 27 -7.11 -10.77 17.55
C LYS A 27 -6.63 -9.62 18.44
N VAL A 28 -7.01 -8.40 18.10
CA VAL A 28 -6.67 -7.21 18.90
C VAL A 28 -7.47 -7.17 20.20
N ILE A 29 -8.79 -7.45 20.14
CA ILE A 29 -9.65 -7.44 21.33
C ILE A 29 -9.18 -8.47 22.35
N SER A 30 -8.88 -9.70 21.94
CA SER A 30 -8.41 -10.75 22.86
C SER A 30 -7.15 -10.32 23.62
N GLN A 31 -6.17 -9.71 22.93
CA GLN A 31 -4.98 -9.15 23.58
C GLN A 31 -5.30 -8.03 24.56
N CYS A 32 -6.19 -7.11 24.18
CA CYS A 32 -6.59 -6.01 25.05
C CYS A 32 -7.36 -6.49 26.28
N VAL A 33 -8.22 -7.50 26.13
CA VAL A 33 -8.96 -8.14 27.24
C VAL A 33 -7.99 -8.81 28.20
N ASN A 34 -7.04 -9.58 27.69
CA ASN A 34 -5.99 -10.19 28.51
C ASN A 34 -5.17 -9.12 29.27
N GLU A 35 -4.88 -7.99 28.60
CA GLU A 35 -4.20 -6.88 29.26
C GLU A 35 -5.04 -6.21 30.35
N CYS A 36 -6.34 -6.11 30.14
CA CYS A 36 -7.27 -5.62 31.15
C CYS A 36 -7.30 -6.53 32.38
N MET A 37 -7.34 -7.86 32.18
CA MET A 37 -7.29 -8.83 33.29
C MET A 37 -6.00 -8.67 34.11
N ASN A 38 -4.85 -8.56 33.45
CA ASN A 38 -3.55 -8.39 34.12
C ASN A 38 -3.44 -7.11 34.95
N ARG A 39 -4.23 -6.08 34.61
CA ARG A 39 -4.21 -4.76 35.27
C ARG A 39 -5.43 -4.50 36.15
N ASN A 40 -6.32 -5.49 36.34
CA ASN A 40 -7.59 -5.32 37.04
C ASN A 40 -8.45 -4.16 36.48
N ILE A 41 -8.48 -4.02 35.16
CA ILE A 41 -9.28 -3.01 34.44
C ILE A 41 -10.54 -3.68 33.87
N VAL A 42 -11.69 -3.04 34.04
CA VAL A 42 -12.94 -3.48 33.41
C VAL A 42 -13.16 -2.71 32.11
N LEU A 43 -13.48 -3.43 31.04
CA LEU A 43 -13.87 -2.81 29.77
C LEU A 43 -15.33 -2.40 29.81
N GLN A 44 -15.58 -1.11 29.56
CA GLN A 44 -16.92 -0.59 29.41
C GLN A 44 -17.31 -0.53 27.92
N HIS A 45 -18.50 -1.00 27.61
CA HIS A 45 -19.07 -0.87 26.28
C HIS A 45 -19.44 0.59 25.99
N GLN A 46 -18.99 1.12 24.86
CA GLN A 46 -19.29 2.49 24.44
C GLN A 46 -20.56 2.49 23.58
N TYR A 47 -21.68 2.94 24.15
CA TYR A 47 -22.99 2.93 23.48
C TYR A 47 -23.24 4.13 22.56
N ASN A 48 -22.63 5.29 22.85
CA ASN A 48 -22.92 6.57 22.17
C ASN A 48 -21.65 7.33 21.79
N ASN A 49 -20.87 6.80 20.85
CA ASN A 49 -19.78 7.57 20.25
C ASN A 49 -20.30 8.39 19.07
N THR A 50 -20.36 9.70 19.24
CA THR A 50 -20.49 10.64 18.11
C THR A 50 -19.24 10.48 17.23
N TRP A 51 -19.41 9.79 16.11
CA TRP A 51 -18.34 9.54 15.15
C TRP A 51 -18.44 10.50 13.98
N HIS A 52 -17.35 11.19 13.68
CA HIS A 52 -17.21 12.03 12.49
C HIS A 52 -15.98 11.57 11.69
N ASP A 53 -15.86 12.03 10.45
CA ASP A 53 -14.66 11.78 9.67
C ASP A 53 -13.54 12.70 10.17
N TYR A 54 -12.33 12.16 10.24
CA TYR A 54 -11.14 12.89 10.70
C TYR A 54 -10.03 12.80 9.65
N GLU A 55 -9.13 13.78 9.67
CA GLU A 55 -8.02 13.83 8.72
C GLU A 55 -7.00 12.72 8.99
N GLY A 56 -6.78 11.87 7.99
CA GLY A 56 -5.86 10.73 8.05
C GLY A 56 -4.38 11.07 7.85
N ALA A 57 -3.62 10.11 7.34
CA ALA A 57 -2.20 10.29 7.06
C ALA A 57 -1.96 11.36 5.97
N HIS A 58 -0.80 12.03 6.05
CA HIS A 58 -0.35 12.93 5.00
C HIS A 58 0.56 12.20 4.01
N VAL A 59 0.38 12.51 2.73
CA VAL A 59 1.26 12.06 1.65
C VAL A 59 1.73 13.30 0.93
N LEU A 60 3.03 13.54 0.94
CA LEU A 60 3.64 14.68 0.26
C LEU A 60 3.36 14.56 -1.23
N THR A 61 3.11 15.70 -1.87
CA THR A 61 2.93 15.72 -3.32
C THR A 61 4.28 15.44 -3.97
N PRO A 62 4.42 14.34 -4.73
CA PRO A 62 5.67 14.05 -5.39
C PRO A 62 5.96 15.07 -6.47
N THR A 63 7.24 15.37 -6.68
CA THR A 63 7.68 16.02 -7.92
C THR A 63 7.87 14.93 -8.95
N LYS A 64 7.01 14.89 -9.97
CA LYS A 64 7.10 13.88 -11.04
C LYS A 64 8.46 13.95 -11.75
N GLY A 65 9.07 12.79 -12.01
CA GLY A 65 10.36 12.74 -12.69
C GLY A 65 11.16 11.47 -12.45
N VAL A 66 12.37 11.44 -12.99
CA VAL A 66 13.37 10.37 -12.82
C VAL A 66 14.50 10.90 -11.95
N TYR A 67 14.78 10.22 -10.84
CA TYR A 67 15.77 10.62 -9.86
C TYR A 67 16.80 9.50 -9.68
N ASN A 68 18.08 9.82 -9.84
CA ASN A 68 19.17 8.88 -9.57
C ASN A 68 19.60 9.00 -8.10
N CYS A 69 20.29 8.00 -7.55
CA CYS A 69 20.88 8.04 -6.21
C CYS A 69 19.86 8.47 -5.14
N CYS A 70 18.89 7.59 -4.84
CA CYS A 70 17.84 7.84 -3.87
C CYS A 70 17.95 6.94 -2.63
N SER A 71 17.60 7.46 -1.45
CA SER A 71 17.48 6.67 -0.21
C SER A 71 16.04 6.77 0.33
N LEU A 72 15.53 5.66 0.84
CA LEU A 72 14.23 5.60 1.51
C LEU A 72 14.45 5.47 3.02
N LEU A 73 14.00 6.48 3.76
CA LEU A 73 13.99 6.45 5.22
C LEU A 73 12.57 6.18 5.71
N ASP A 74 12.44 5.39 6.77
CA ASP A 74 11.14 4.96 7.33
C ASP A 74 11.15 5.03 8.87
N PHE A 75 10.05 5.52 9.44
CA PHE A 75 9.85 5.54 10.88
C PHE A 75 9.56 4.12 11.40
N GLN A 76 10.31 3.69 12.42
CA GLN A 76 10.11 2.39 13.03
C GLN A 76 8.77 2.32 13.76
N SER A 77 7.76 1.76 13.10
CA SER A 77 6.41 1.58 13.68
C SER A 77 5.85 2.93 14.15
N LEU A 78 5.65 3.88 13.22
CA LEU A 78 5.26 5.27 13.52
C LEU A 78 4.07 5.38 14.49
N TYR A 79 2.91 4.84 14.13
CA TYR A 79 1.71 4.97 14.99
C TYR A 79 1.85 4.24 16.35
N PRO A 80 2.37 3.00 16.40
CA PRO A 80 2.72 2.36 17.68
C PRO A 80 3.66 3.18 18.56
N SER A 81 4.68 3.81 17.99
CA SER A 81 5.65 4.61 18.76
C SER A 81 5.06 5.94 19.23
N ILE A 82 4.23 6.61 18.43
CA ILE A 82 3.45 7.80 18.85
C ILE A 82 2.52 7.46 20.03
N LEU A 83 1.80 6.33 19.98
CA LEU A 83 0.93 5.88 21.07
C LEU A 83 1.70 5.77 22.39
N ILE A 84 2.92 5.22 22.35
CA ILE A 84 3.78 5.06 23.52
C ILE A 84 4.32 6.42 23.97
N ALA A 85 4.95 7.18 23.07
CA ALA A 85 5.64 8.43 23.38
C ALA A 85 4.71 9.47 24.04
N PHE A 86 3.46 9.54 23.58
CA PHE A 86 2.48 10.52 24.06
C PHE A 86 1.42 9.92 24.99
N ASN A 87 1.58 8.65 25.38
CA ASN A 87 0.67 7.89 26.24
C ASN A 87 -0.81 7.95 25.78
N ILE A 88 -1.05 7.87 24.47
CA ILE A 88 -2.38 8.02 23.87
C ILE A 88 -3.16 6.72 24.06
N CYS A 89 -4.27 6.78 24.81
CA CYS A 89 -5.15 5.64 25.05
C CYS A 89 -6.53 6.12 25.51
N THR A 90 -7.56 5.30 25.28
CA THR A 90 -8.89 5.52 25.88
C THR A 90 -8.83 5.58 27.41
N SER A 91 -7.94 4.81 28.05
CA SER A 91 -7.76 4.79 29.51
C SER A 91 -7.01 6.03 30.06
N THR A 92 -6.33 6.79 29.21
CA THR A 92 -5.58 7.99 29.59
C THR A 92 -6.27 9.27 29.13
N TYR A 93 -7.25 9.16 28.23
CA TYR A 93 -8.03 10.29 27.72
C TYR A 93 -8.80 11.03 28.82
N LYS A 94 -8.79 12.36 28.74
CA LYS A 94 -9.51 13.28 29.62
C LYS A 94 -10.23 14.31 28.77
N LYS A 95 -11.49 14.60 29.14
CA LYS A 95 -12.30 15.65 28.49
C LYS A 95 -11.84 17.06 28.85
N ASN A 96 -11.39 17.25 30.10
CA ASN A 96 -10.91 18.54 30.59
C ASN A 96 -9.42 18.43 30.94
N PRO A 97 -8.60 19.43 30.60
CA PRO A 97 -7.18 19.44 30.92
C PRO A 97 -6.96 19.56 32.45
N SER A 98 -5.96 18.86 32.95
CA SER A 98 -5.37 19.03 34.29
C SER A 98 -3.86 19.26 34.14
N GLU A 99 -3.14 19.62 35.20
CA GLU A 99 -1.73 20.06 35.12
C GLU A 99 -0.72 19.01 34.58
N GLU A 100 -1.14 17.75 34.40
CA GLU A 100 -0.26 16.65 33.93
C GLU A 100 -0.80 15.91 32.68
N VAL A 101 -1.31 16.66 31.71
CA VAL A 101 -1.78 16.08 30.43
C VAL A 101 -0.88 16.48 29.26
N THR A 102 -0.75 15.56 28.31
CA THR A 102 -0.31 15.83 26.95
C THR A 102 -1.53 16.30 26.16
N SER A 103 -1.46 17.49 25.58
CA SER A 103 -2.54 18.08 24.77
C SER A 103 -2.17 18.01 23.30
N ILE A 104 -3.02 17.39 22.49
CA ILE A 104 -2.85 17.24 21.05
C ILE A 104 -4.16 17.69 20.41
N LYS A 105 -4.13 18.80 19.65
CA LYS A 105 -5.35 19.51 19.23
C LYS A 105 -6.22 19.81 20.46
N ASN A 106 -7.48 19.35 20.45
CA ASN A 106 -8.46 19.51 21.53
C ASN A 106 -8.60 18.25 22.41
N HIS A 107 -7.59 17.38 22.40
CA HIS A 107 -7.58 16.11 23.12
C HIS A 107 -6.50 16.08 24.19
N HIS A 108 -6.84 15.57 25.37
CA HIS A 108 -5.94 15.54 26.52
C HIS A 108 -5.72 14.11 27.00
N PHE A 109 -4.46 13.75 27.23
CA PHE A 109 -4.05 12.42 27.69
C PHE A 109 -3.19 12.54 28.93
N ARG A 110 -3.51 11.80 29.99
CA ARG A 110 -2.67 11.76 31.20
C ARG A 110 -1.27 11.27 30.87
N LYS A 111 -0.24 11.90 31.43
CA LYS A 111 1.15 11.39 31.34
C LYS A 111 1.34 10.11 32.16
N ASN A 112 0.69 10.03 33.33
CA ASN A 112 0.73 8.86 34.21
C ASN A 112 -0.69 8.46 34.70
N PRO A 113 -0.95 7.16 34.96
CA PRO A 113 -0.10 6.00 34.65
C PRO A 113 -0.08 5.64 33.16
N ILE A 114 0.77 4.69 32.76
CA ILE A 114 0.84 4.18 31.38
C ILE A 114 -0.50 3.59 30.97
N GLY A 115 -1.04 4.03 29.84
CA GLY A 115 -2.29 3.55 29.28
C GLY A 115 -2.28 2.06 28.94
N LEU A 116 -3.48 1.51 28.75
CA LEU A 116 -3.66 0.10 28.41
C LEU A 116 -2.93 -0.24 27.09
N LEU A 117 -3.26 0.48 26.02
CA LEU A 117 -2.71 0.23 24.69
C LEU A 117 -1.21 0.57 24.59
N PRO A 118 -0.72 1.72 25.08
CA PRO A 118 0.72 2.01 25.14
C PRO A 118 1.53 0.89 25.81
N GLY A 119 1.09 0.36 26.95
CA GLY A 119 1.84 -0.72 27.60
C GLY A 119 1.71 -2.08 26.91
N LEU A 120 0.57 -2.39 26.28
CA LEU A 120 0.44 -3.58 25.43
C LEU A 120 1.41 -3.51 24.24
N ILE A 121 1.40 -2.40 23.50
CA ILE A 121 2.30 -2.17 22.36
C ILE A 121 3.75 -2.22 22.81
N GLY A 122 4.10 -1.56 23.92
CA GLY A 122 5.45 -1.55 24.47
C GLY A 122 5.99 -2.96 24.70
N ARG A 123 5.18 -3.87 25.26
CA ARG A 123 5.58 -5.27 25.41
C ARG A 123 5.72 -6.01 24.08
N LEU A 124 4.79 -5.83 23.15
CA LEU A 124 4.86 -6.45 21.82
C LEU A 124 6.12 -6.02 21.07
N LEU A 125 6.48 -4.73 21.12
CA LEU A 125 7.68 -4.20 20.49
C LEU A 125 8.96 -4.69 21.17
N THR A 126 8.99 -4.74 22.51
CA THR A 126 10.13 -5.30 23.26
C THR A 126 10.33 -6.78 22.96
N GLU A 127 9.25 -7.57 22.96
CA GLU A 127 9.32 -8.98 22.59
C GLU A 127 9.83 -9.15 21.16
N ARG A 128 9.32 -8.33 20.22
CA ARG A 128 9.78 -8.36 18.82
C ARG A 128 11.26 -8.04 18.70
N LYS A 129 11.77 -7.07 19.47
CA LYS A 129 13.19 -6.73 19.53
C LYS A 129 14.02 -7.92 20.00
N ASN A 130 13.57 -8.65 21.02
CA ASN A 130 14.24 -9.84 21.54
C ASN A 130 14.25 -10.99 20.52
N VAL A 131 13.12 -11.24 19.84
CA VAL A 131 13.03 -12.25 18.77
C VAL A 131 13.95 -11.90 17.61
N LYS A 132 14.01 -10.62 17.19
CA LYS A 132 14.95 -10.17 16.15
C LYS A 132 16.41 -10.34 16.57
N LYS A 133 16.74 -10.19 17.86
CA LYS A 133 18.10 -10.46 18.38
C LYS A 133 18.45 -11.94 18.24
N GLN A 134 17.52 -12.85 18.58
CA GLN A 134 17.71 -14.29 18.41
C GLN A 134 17.84 -14.70 16.94
N LEU A 135 17.06 -14.08 16.05
CA LEU A 135 17.14 -14.33 14.60
C LEU A 135 18.51 -14.03 14.01
N ARG A 136 19.21 -13.00 14.49
CA ARG A 136 20.54 -12.62 13.99
C ARG A 136 21.60 -13.69 14.24
N THR A 137 21.45 -14.49 15.29
CA THR A 137 22.39 -15.55 15.69
C THR A 137 21.91 -16.94 15.29
N CYS A 138 20.74 -17.06 14.66
CA CYS A 138 20.11 -18.34 14.33
C CYS A 138 20.48 -18.75 12.91
N ASP A 139 20.74 -20.05 12.71
CA ASP A 139 20.98 -20.61 11.38
C ASP A 139 19.72 -20.46 10.51
N LYS A 140 19.86 -19.77 9.37
CA LYS A 140 18.79 -19.50 8.41
C LYS A 140 18.15 -20.75 7.84
N SER A 141 18.88 -21.88 7.80
CA SER A 141 18.35 -23.15 7.29
C SER A 141 17.45 -23.87 8.31
N SER A 142 17.51 -23.48 9.58
CA SER A 142 16.82 -24.17 10.67
C SER A 142 15.32 -23.88 10.71
N VAL A 143 14.56 -24.87 11.22
CA VAL A 143 13.13 -24.69 11.56
C VAL A 143 12.97 -23.57 12.59
N THR A 144 13.89 -23.45 13.54
CA THR A 144 13.90 -22.40 14.56
C THR A 144 13.92 -21.00 13.94
N TYR A 145 14.76 -20.77 12.94
CA TYR A 145 14.78 -19.50 12.22
C TYR A 145 13.43 -19.20 11.59
N THR A 146 12.81 -20.19 10.94
CA THR A 146 11.48 -20.05 10.35
C THR A 146 10.45 -19.66 11.41
N VAL A 147 10.42 -20.34 12.56
CA VAL A 147 9.49 -20.04 13.66
C VAL A 147 9.71 -18.63 14.21
N LEU A 148 10.96 -18.24 14.46
CA LEU A 148 11.29 -16.90 14.98
C LEU A 148 10.94 -15.80 13.98
N ASP A 149 11.14 -16.03 12.68
CA ASP A 149 10.76 -15.05 11.65
C ASP A 149 9.23 -14.90 11.58
N ARG A 150 8.49 -16.01 11.68
CA ARG A 150 7.02 -15.95 11.72
C ARG A 150 6.53 -15.24 12.97
N ARG A 151 7.19 -15.47 14.12
CA ARG A 151 6.90 -14.78 15.38
C ARG A 151 7.15 -13.27 15.29
N GLN A 152 8.29 -12.81 14.76
CA GLN A 152 8.56 -11.36 14.66
C GLN A 152 7.58 -10.67 13.70
N ASN A 153 7.17 -11.36 12.62
CA ASN A 153 6.14 -10.87 11.70
C ASN A 153 4.76 -10.78 12.39
N ALA A 154 4.37 -11.81 13.14
CA ALA A 154 3.12 -11.81 13.90
C ALA A 154 3.08 -10.68 14.94
N LEU A 155 4.18 -10.45 15.67
CA LEU A 155 4.31 -9.32 16.60
C LEU A 155 4.20 -7.96 15.89
N LYS A 156 4.80 -7.81 14.70
CA LYS A 156 4.67 -6.60 13.86
C LYS A 156 3.21 -6.34 13.50
N ILE A 157 2.52 -7.37 13.01
CA ILE A 157 1.12 -7.27 12.57
C ILE A 157 0.25 -6.87 13.77
N CYS A 158 0.40 -7.55 14.91
CA CYS A 158 -0.38 -7.25 16.11
C CYS A 158 -0.18 -5.80 16.59
N ALA A 159 1.08 -5.33 16.66
CA ALA A 159 1.37 -3.96 17.08
C ALA A 159 0.74 -2.91 16.13
N ASN A 160 0.83 -3.12 14.82
CA ASN A 160 0.26 -2.21 13.83
C ASN A 160 -1.28 -2.22 13.83
N SER A 161 -1.90 -3.38 14.08
CA SER A 161 -3.36 -3.53 14.13
C SER A 161 -4.03 -2.80 15.31
N ILE A 162 -3.29 -2.51 16.39
CA ILE A 162 -3.84 -1.81 17.57
C ILE A 162 -4.25 -0.37 17.25
N TYR A 163 -3.56 0.34 16.35
CA TYR A 163 -4.06 1.64 15.89
C TYR A 163 -5.40 1.50 15.16
N GLY A 164 -5.52 0.48 14.30
CA GLY A 164 -6.70 0.26 13.45
C GLY A 164 -8.00 0.11 14.24
N ILE A 165 -7.96 -0.46 15.45
CA ILE A 165 -9.17 -0.60 16.28
C ILE A 165 -9.64 0.74 16.88
N MET A 166 -8.76 1.72 17.03
CA MET A 166 -9.11 3.04 17.56
C MET A 166 -9.79 3.92 16.51
N GLY A 167 -9.37 3.81 15.26
CA GLY A 167 -9.96 4.50 14.11
C GLY A 167 -11.17 3.80 13.50
N PHE A 168 -11.66 2.71 14.10
CA PHE A 168 -12.78 1.94 13.57
C PHE A 168 -14.10 2.29 14.26
N LYS A 169 -15.04 2.89 13.50
CA LYS A 169 -16.34 3.33 14.00
C LYS A 169 -17.14 2.24 14.73
N SER A 170 -17.14 1.01 14.21
CA SER A 170 -17.92 -0.09 14.82
C SER A 170 -17.17 -0.79 15.96
N SER A 171 -16.00 -0.29 16.36
CA SER A 171 -15.27 -0.78 17.53
C SER A 171 -15.96 -0.32 18.82
N LYS A 172 -16.61 -1.26 19.50
CA LYS A 172 -17.46 -1.02 20.68
C LYS A 172 -16.70 -0.71 21.97
N TYR A 173 -15.40 -1.02 22.03
CA TYR A 173 -14.59 -0.91 23.26
C TYR A 173 -13.44 0.08 23.14
N PHE A 174 -12.80 0.13 21.97
CA PHE A 174 -11.56 0.89 21.77
C PHE A 174 -11.67 1.96 20.68
N GLY A 175 -12.78 2.01 19.93
CA GLY A 175 -13.02 3.03 18.93
C GLY A 175 -13.09 4.40 19.59
N HIS A 176 -12.12 5.27 19.32
CA HIS A 176 -12.03 6.57 19.97
C HIS A 176 -11.42 7.61 19.04
N ILE A 177 -12.28 8.43 18.47
CA ILE A 177 -11.92 9.40 17.44
C ILE A 177 -10.80 10.35 17.89
N GLY A 178 -10.86 10.86 19.12
CA GLY A 178 -9.84 11.78 19.62
C GLY A 178 -8.44 11.17 19.74
N CYS A 179 -8.35 9.84 19.92
CA CYS A 179 -7.08 9.15 19.89
C CYS A 179 -6.59 9.00 18.45
N ALA A 180 -7.46 8.55 17.54
CA ALA A 180 -7.11 8.35 16.14
C ALA A 180 -6.71 9.66 15.45
N GLU A 181 -7.41 10.74 15.74
CA GLU A 181 -7.10 12.09 15.25
C GLU A 181 -5.78 12.62 15.84
N SER A 182 -5.51 12.38 17.13
CA SER A 182 -4.25 12.80 17.76
C SER A 182 -3.04 12.08 17.17
N ILE A 183 -3.15 10.77 16.95
CA ILE A 183 -2.07 9.93 16.37
C ILE A 183 -1.76 10.39 14.95
N THR A 184 -2.79 10.57 14.11
CA THR A 184 -2.61 11.01 12.74
C THR A 184 -2.08 12.45 12.68
N ALA A 185 -2.55 13.35 13.54
CA ALA A 185 -2.04 14.72 13.63
C ALA A 185 -0.55 14.77 13.96
N ILE A 186 -0.10 14.00 14.96
CA ILE A 186 1.32 13.90 15.31
C ILE A 186 2.13 13.29 14.16
N GLY A 187 1.61 12.24 13.51
CA GLY A 187 2.28 11.64 12.35
C GLY A 187 2.49 12.65 11.21
N ARG A 188 1.48 13.50 10.93
CA ARG A 188 1.61 14.58 9.94
C ARG A 188 2.64 15.62 10.36
N LEU A 189 2.61 16.04 11.63
CA LEU A 189 3.54 17.01 12.18
C LEU A 189 4.99 16.53 12.01
N PHE A 190 5.30 15.31 12.47
CA PHE A 190 6.65 14.78 12.38
C PHE A 190 7.13 14.57 10.95
N LEU A 191 6.25 14.19 10.01
CA LEU A 191 6.65 14.08 8.61
C LEU A 191 7.08 15.45 8.04
N VAL A 192 6.36 16.52 8.36
CA VAL A 192 6.69 17.88 7.90
C VAL A 192 7.97 18.39 8.58
N GLU A 193 8.10 18.21 9.90
CA GLU A 193 9.31 18.58 10.64
C GLU A 193 10.54 17.82 10.13
N LEU A 194 10.41 16.52 9.89
CA LEU A 194 11.45 15.67 9.31
C LEU A 194 11.93 16.20 7.96
N VAL A 195 11.00 16.52 7.06
CA VAL A 195 11.34 17.04 5.72
C VAL A 195 12.12 18.35 5.84
N ASN A 196 11.60 19.29 6.64
CA ASN A 196 12.23 20.59 6.82
C ASN A 196 13.64 20.47 7.43
N GLU A 197 13.80 19.64 8.46
CA GLU A 197 15.09 19.39 9.09
C GLU A 197 16.10 18.78 8.10
N ILE A 198 15.68 17.79 7.31
CA ILE A 198 16.56 17.14 6.33
C ILE A 198 17.02 18.12 5.26
N GLU A 199 16.09 18.88 4.67
CA GLU A 199 16.42 19.79 3.56
C GLU A 199 17.20 21.03 4.00
N GLN A 200 17.08 21.45 5.26
CA GLN A 200 17.84 22.57 5.82
C GLN A 200 19.25 22.17 6.27
N THR A 201 19.40 20.97 6.82
CA THR A 201 20.67 20.53 7.43
C THR A 201 21.60 19.83 6.44
N TYR A 202 21.06 19.14 5.43
CA TYR A 202 21.84 18.31 4.51
C TYR A 202 21.67 18.75 3.05
N PRO A 203 22.68 18.56 2.19
CA PRO A 203 22.66 18.97 0.79
C PRO A 203 21.79 18.07 -0.11
N VAL A 204 20.68 17.55 0.41
CA VAL A 204 19.79 16.60 -0.27
C VAL A 204 18.44 17.27 -0.60
N LYS A 205 17.53 16.53 -1.23
CA LYS A 205 16.14 16.97 -1.46
C LYS A 205 15.18 15.84 -1.14
N VAL A 206 14.09 16.11 -0.42
CA VAL A 206 13.03 15.14 -0.22
C VAL A 206 12.09 15.19 -1.44
N ILE A 207 12.08 14.12 -2.23
CA ILE A 207 11.31 14.06 -3.48
C ILE A 207 9.91 13.47 -3.29
N TYR A 208 9.71 12.72 -2.21
CA TYR A 208 8.43 12.09 -1.86
C TYR A 208 8.38 11.74 -0.37
N GLY A 209 7.16 11.61 0.17
CA GLY A 209 6.94 11.02 1.48
C GLY A 209 5.53 10.48 1.60
N ASP A 210 5.39 9.29 2.20
CA ASP A 210 4.12 8.60 2.39
C ASP A 210 3.98 8.20 3.84
N THR A 211 3.20 8.97 4.60
CA THR A 211 2.81 8.71 6.00
C THR A 211 3.96 8.63 6.99
N ASP A 212 4.75 7.56 6.92
CA ASP A 212 5.83 7.15 7.80
C ASP A 212 7.19 7.03 7.09
N SER A 213 7.25 7.28 5.79
CA SER A 213 8.49 7.22 5.01
C SER A 213 8.77 8.52 4.25
N CYS A 214 10.05 8.82 4.08
CA CYS A 214 10.53 9.91 3.21
C CYS A 214 11.61 9.40 2.25
N MET A 215 11.52 9.82 1.00
CA MET A 215 12.46 9.46 -0.06
C MET A 215 13.32 10.66 -0.40
N ILE A 216 14.63 10.47 -0.23
CA ILE A 216 15.65 11.50 -0.35
C ILE A 216 16.43 11.29 -1.64
N TRP A 217 16.59 12.36 -2.40
CA TRP A 217 17.46 12.44 -3.55
C TRP A 217 18.77 13.14 -3.17
N HIS A 218 19.90 12.48 -3.44
CA HIS A 218 21.24 12.99 -3.10
C HIS A 218 21.79 14.04 -4.09
N LYS A 219 21.01 14.42 -5.11
CA LYS A 219 21.28 15.44 -6.16
C LYS A 219 22.46 15.14 -7.10
N ASN A 220 23.54 14.57 -6.58
CA ASN A 220 24.76 14.27 -7.32
C ASN A 220 24.89 12.76 -7.55
N GLU A 221 25.73 12.38 -8.52
CA GLU A 221 26.22 11.01 -8.59
C GLU A 221 27.13 10.75 -7.39
N VAL A 222 26.62 10.00 -6.44
CA VAL A 222 27.31 9.59 -5.22
C VAL A 222 27.40 8.07 -5.19
N SER A 223 28.48 7.56 -4.62
CA SER A 223 28.62 6.12 -4.43
C SER A 223 27.57 5.60 -3.46
N LYS A 224 27.24 4.31 -3.58
CA LYS A 224 26.30 3.64 -2.67
C LYS A 224 26.75 3.73 -1.21
N GLU A 225 28.04 3.68 -0.95
CA GLU A 225 28.61 3.76 0.40
C GLU A 225 28.35 5.15 1.01
N GLU A 226 28.66 6.21 0.26
CA GLU A 226 28.38 7.60 0.68
C GLU A 226 26.89 7.84 0.92
N MET A 227 26.02 7.28 0.08
CA MET A 227 24.57 7.37 0.28
C MET A 227 24.11 6.72 1.58
N ILE A 228 24.67 5.54 1.91
CA ILE A 228 24.35 4.80 3.13
C ILE A 228 24.85 5.57 4.35
N ASP A 229 26.08 6.07 4.32
CA ASP A 229 26.68 6.81 5.42
C ASP A 229 25.91 8.10 5.72
N LEU A 230 25.60 8.89 4.67
CA LEU A 230 24.81 10.11 4.84
C LEU A 230 23.38 9.80 5.33
N ALA A 231 22.73 8.77 4.78
CA ALA A 231 21.38 8.39 5.20
C ALA A 231 21.33 7.89 6.65
N ASN A 232 22.34 7.13 7.09
CA ASN A 232 22.45 6.68 8.48
C ASN A 232 22.69 7.87 9.42
N LYS A 233 23.57 8.81 9.04
CA LYS A 233 23.79 10.05 9.80
C LYS A 233 22.50 10.85 9.96
N ILE A 234 21.74 11.04 8.87
CA ILE A 234 20.42 11.69 8.91
C ILE A 234 19.48 10.95 9.89
N CYS A 235 19.44 9.62 9.82
CA CYS A 235 18.60 8.82 10.71
C CYS A 235 18.98 8.99 12.18
N GLU A 236 20.27 9.02 12.50
CA GLU A 236 20.78 9.21 13.86
C GLU A 236 20.45 10.60 14.40
N ASP A 237 20.80 11.65 13.65
CA ASP A 237 20.59 13.05 14.04
C ASP A 237 19.10 13.37 14.25
N VAL A 238 18.23 12.86 13.35
CA VAL A 238 16.78 13.02 13.51
C VAL A 238 16.26 12.19 14.68
N THR A 239 16.67 10.92 14.80
CA THR A 239 16.20 10.05 15.89
C THR A 239 16.55 10.62 17.26
N TYR A 240 17.70 11.27 17.40
CA TYR A 240 18.11 11.93 18.64
C TYR A 240 17.12 13.03 19.09
N LYS A 241 16.48 13.72 18.15
CA LYS A 241 15.50 14.79 18.42
C LYS A 241 14.09 14.24 18.70
N LEU A 242 13.82 12.97 18.39
CA LEU A 242 12.48 12.40 18.52
C LEU A 242 12.19 11.89 19.95
N PRO A 243 10.92 11.95 20.40
CA PRO A 243 10.50 11.32 21.63
C PRO A 243 10.70 9.80 21.61
N GLN A 244 11.24 9.22 22.68
CA GLN A 244 11.36 7.76 22.80
C GLN A 244 9.96 7.10 22.84
N PRO A 245 9.73 5.96 22.13
CA PRO A 245 10.70 5.13 21.42
C PRO A 245 10.69 5.35 19.88
N MET A 246 10.31 6.54 19.40
CA MET A 246 10.30 6.84 17.97
C MET A 246 11.73 6.84 17.42
N ALA A 247 11.90 6.29 16.22
CA ALA A 247 13.18 6.24 15.54
C ALA A 247 12.98 6.23 14.02
N LEU A 248 13.91 6.85 13.30
CA LEU A 248 14.00 6.81 11.85
C LEU A 248 15.11 5.84 11.46
N ASN A 249 14.89 5.03 10.42
CA ASN A 249 15.91 4.12 9.89
C ASN A 249 15.99 4.21 8.37
N LEU A 250 17.18 3.91 7.84
CA LEU A 250 17.37 3.63 6.43
C LEU A 250 16.70 2.29 6.09
N GLU A 251 15.68 2.32 5.24
CA GLU A 251 15.02 1.10 4.74
C GLU A 251 15.76 0.53 3.53
N SER A 252 16.07 1.38 2.55
CA SER A 252 16.72 0.95 1.32
C SER A 252 17.39 2.09 0.57
N TYR A 253 18.27 1.74 -0.36
CA TYR A 253 18.83 2.64 -1.36
C TYR A 253 18.32 2.21 -2.74
N TYR A 254 18.23 3.16 -3.67
CA TYR A 254 17.79 2.95 -5.04
C TYR A 254 18.71 3.66 -6.03
N ASP A 255 19.20 2.94 -7.04
CA ASP A 255 20.00 3.51 -8.13
C ASP A 255 19.20 4.57 -8.88
N LYS A 256 17.93 4.25 -9.18
CA LYS A 256 16.97 5.19 -9.76
C LYS A 256 15.57 5.02 -9.18
N VAL A 257 14.83 6.12 -9.14
CA VAL A 257 13.41 6.16 -8.82
C VAL A 257 12.67 6.93 -9.90
N ILE A 258 11.67 6.29 -10.51
CA ILE A 258 10.72 6.94 -11.42
C ILE A 258 9.46 7.24 -10.64
N LEU A 259 9.20 8.51 -10.40
CA LEU A 259 8.12 8.99 -9.53
C LEU A 259 7.02 9.61 -10.40
N LEU A 260 5.78 9.11 -10.28
CA LEU A 260 4.65 9.55 -11.11
C LEU A 260 3.67 10.42 -10.33
N SER A 261 3.07 9.84 -9.30
CA SER A 261 2.06 10.47 -8.46
C SER A 261 2.05 9.83 -7.08
N LYS A 262 1.20 10.33 -6.17
CA LYS A 262 1.06 9.74 -4.83
C LYS A 262 0.84 8.23 -4.94
N LYS A 263 1.64 7.45 -4.21
CA LYS A 263 1.63 5.98 -4.16
C LYS A 263 1.90 5.29 -5.50
N ARG A 264 2.44 6.00 -6.51
CA ARG A 264 2.72 5.49 -7.86
C ARG A 264 4.15 5.82 -8.24
N TYR A 265 5.04 4.86 -8.04
CA TYR A 265 6.47 4.99 -8.32
C TYR A 265 7.13 3.63 -8.56
N ILE A 266 8.29 3.69 -9.20
CA ILE A 266 9.10 2.54 -9.60
C ILE A 266 10.49 2.74 -9.04
N MET A 267 11.06 1.70 -8.47
CA MET A 267 12.38 1.68 -7.87
C MET A 267 13.26 0.75 -8.68
N VAL A 268 14.47 1.20 -9.00
CA VAL A 268 15.44 0.45 -9.81
C VAL A 268 16.70 0.20 -8.98
N ASN A 269 17.09 -1.06 -8.88
CA ASN A 269 18.34 -1.50 -8.26
C ASN A 269 18.99 -2.59 -9.09
N GLU A 270 20.22 -2.41 -9.54
CA GLU A 270 20.97 -3.40 -10.32
C GLU A 270 20.13 -3.98 -11.50
N ASN A 271 19.43 -3.10 -12.23
CA ASN A 271 18.47 -3.43 -13.30
C ASN A 271 17.21 -4.22 -12.88
N LYS A 272 16.98 -4.43 -11.58
CA LYS A 272 15.74 -5.00 -11.06
C LYS A 272 14.74 -3.89 -10.75
N LEU A 273 13.54 -4.03 -11.29
CA LEU A 273 12.44 -3.10 -11.07
C LEU A 273 11.55 -3.58 -9.92
N SER A 274 11.17 -2.65 -9.05
CA SER A 274 10.17 -2.84 -8.01
C SER A 274 9.06 -1.81 -8.14
N TYR A 275 7.81 -2.27 -8.01
CA TYR A 275 6.63 -1.50 -8.37
C TYR A 275 5.82 -1.10 -7.13
N LYS A 276 5.37 0.15 -7.06
CA LYS A 276 4.41 0.62 -6.05
C LYS A 276 3.26 1.33 -6.75
N GLY A 277 2.06 0.75 -6.71
CA GLY A 277 0.80 1.32 -7.23
C GLY A 277 0.70 1.56 -8.74
N VAL A 278 1.77 1.30 -9.51
CA VAL A 278 1.76 1.34 -10.98
C VAL A 278 1.08 0.11 -11.59
N MET A 279 0.90 0.10 -12.92
CA MET A 279 0.17 -0.93 -13.65
C MET A 279 0.56 -2.36 -13.24
N ASN A 280 1.85 -2.68 -13.20
CA ASN A 280 2.37 -4.03 -12.88
C ASN A 280 2.11 -4.48 -11.44
N ALA A 281 1.78 -3.56 -10.53
CA ALA A 281 1.37 -3.91 -9.17
C ALA A 281 -0.13 -4.26 -9.08
N ARG A 282 -0.89 -4.12 -10.18
CA ARG A 282 -2.33 -4.33 -10.22
C ARG A 282 -2.68 -5.53 -11.10
N ARG A 283 -3.82 -6.15 -10.83
CA ARG A 283 -4.27 -7.41 -11.48
C ARG A 283 -5.38 -7.19 -12.53
N ASP A 284 -5.78 -5.94 -12.73
CA ASP A 284 -6.89 -5.55 -13.61
C ASP A 284 -6.44 -5.14 -15.03
N TYR A 285 -5.14 -5.21 -15.31
CA TYR A 285 -4.58 -4.98 -16.64
C TYR A 285 -4.21 -6.30 -17.30
N CYS A 286 -4.36 -6.35 -18.62
CA CYS A 286 -3.88 -7.50 -19.39
C CYS A 286 -2.34 -7.57 -19.38
N LYS A 287 -1.83 -8.77 -19.65
CA LYS A 287 -0.39 -9.04 -19.66
C LYS A 287 0.32 -8.27 -20.78
N TYR A 288 -0.33 -8.09 -21.93
CA TYR A 288 0.17 -7.28 -23.02
C TYR A 288 0.48 -5.85 -22.58
N ALA A 289 -0.48 -5.19 -21.93
CA ALA A 289 -0.32 -3.82 -21.41
C ALA A 289 0.78 -3.76 -20.33
N SER A 290 0.79 -4.74 -19.42
CA SER A 290 1.78 -4.80 -18.34
C SER A 290 3.21 -4.98 -18.86
N ASN A 291 3.40 -5.82 -19.87
CA ASN A 291 4.69 -6.05 -20.52
C ASN A 291 5.15 -4.80 -21.27
N MET A 292 4.26 -4.17 -22.05
CA MET A 292 4.58 -2.93 -22.76
C MET A 292 4.99 -1.82 -21.78
N TYR A 293 4.24 -1.65 -20.69
CA TYR A 293 4.56 -0.69 -19.65
C TYR A 293 5.90 -1.01 -18.96
N GLU A 294 6.20 -2.29 -18.73
CA GLU A 294 7.49 -2.73 -18.17
C GLU A 294 8.68 -2.47 -19.09
N ASP A 295 8.53 -2.73 -20.38
CA ASP A 295 9.58 -2.48 -21.35
C ASP A 295 9.87 -0.97 -21.46
N ILE A 296 8.83 -0.12 -21.50
CA ILE A 296 8.98 1.34 -21.48
C ILE A 296 9.69 1.80 -20.20
N MET A 297 9.32 1.26 -19.03
CA MET A 297 10.03 1.54 -17.77
C MET A 297 11.52 1.21 -17.86
N LYS A 298 11.87 0.05 -18.43
CA LYS A 298 13.26 -0.37 -18.61
C LYS A 298 14.00 0.56 -19.58
N MET A 299 13.37 0.99 -20.67
CA MET A 299 13.94 1.94 -21.62
C MET A 299 14.22 3.29 -20.96
N ILE A 300 13.25 3.84 -20.22
CA ILE A 300 13.41 5.08 -19.44
C ILE A 300 14.52 4.93 -18.39
N ALA A 301 14.53 3.83 -17.63
CA ALA A 301 15.55 3.58 -16.63
C ALA A 301 16.96 3.47 -17.23
N LYS A 302 17.09 2.94 -18.45
CA LYS A 302 18.36 2.86 -19.20
C LYS A 302 18.76 4.18 -19.86
N GLY A 303 17.85 5.16 -19.94
CA GLY A 303 18.11 6.43 -20.64
C GLY A 303 18.07 6.30 -22.16
N CYS A 304 17.23 5.41 -22.71
CA CYS A 304 16.94 5.39 -24.14
C CYS A 304 16.38 6.74 -24.60
N ASN A 305 16.64 7.12 -25.86
CA ASN A 305 16.10 8.35 -26.41
C ASN A 305 14.57 8.24 -26.62
N ASN A 306 13.91 9.39 -26.79
CA ASN A 306 12.46 9.45 -26.94
C ASN A 306 11.97 8.74 -28.21
N ASP A 307 12.73 8.83 -29.31
CA ASP A 307 12.36 8.25 -30.61
C ASP A 307 12.30 6.71 -30.54
N ASP A 308 13.30 6.07 -29.92
CA ASP A 308 13.35 4.63 -29.69
C ASP A 308 12.12 4.16 -28.89
N ILE A 309 11.74 4.94 -27.87
CA ILE A 309 10.58 4.64 -27.01
C ILE A 309 9.29 4.75 -27.82
N THR A 310 9.11 5.81 -28.61
CA THR A 310 7.93 5.99 -29.44
C THR A 310 7.85 4.94 -30.55
N ASP A 311 8.96 4.59 -31.20
CA ASP A 311 9.01 3.54 -32.23
C ASP A 311 8.61 2.17 -31.66
N TYR A 312 9.08 1.85 -30.45
CA TYR A 312 8.66 0.64 -29.74
C TYR A 312 7.14 0.66 -29.46
N ILE A 313 6.61 1.80 -29.00
CA ILE A 313 5.19 1.96 -28.71
C ILE A 313 4.35 1.76 -29.96
N ASP A 314 4.73 2.42 -31.04
CA ASP A 314 4.02 2.40 -32.32
C ASP A 314 4.01 1.00 -32.90
N HIS A 315 5.15 0.30 -32.85
CA HIS A 315 5.24 -1.10 -33.26
C HIS A 315 4.35 -2.03 -32.42
N LYS A 316 4.27 -1.82 -31.10
CA LYS A 316 3.36 -2.59 -30.24
C LYS A 316 1.90 -2.30 -30.60
N ILE A 317 1.52 -1.03 -30.68
CA ILE A 317 0.15 -0.63 -31.04
C ILE A 317 -0.25 -1.17 -32.42
N PHE A 318 0.66 -1.14 -33.40
CA PHE A 318 0.43 -1.73 -34.71
C PHE A 318 0.14 -3.24 -34.62
N ASN A 319 0.96 -3.98 -33.87
CA ASN A 319 0.73 -5.43 -33.68
C ASN A 319 -0.61 -5.73 -32.99
N LEU A 320 -1.03 -4.89 -32.04
CA LEU A 320 -2.33 -5.01 -31.39
C LEU A 320 -3.49 -4.76 -32.36
N LEU A 321 -3.38 -3.71 -33.19
CA LEU A 321 -4.41 -3.37 -34.19
C LEU A 321 -4.47 -4.38 -35.34
N SER A 322 -3.34 -4.96 -35.73
CA SER A 322 -3.26 -5.96 -36.79
C SER A 322 -3.57 -7.39 -36.32
N GLY A 323 -3.94 -7.58 -35.04
CA GLY A 323 -4.24 -8.90 -34.48
C GLY A 323 -3.03 -9.84 -34.39
N LYS A 324 -1.80 -9.32 -34.38
CA LYS A 324 -0.54 -10.10 -34.28
C LYS A 324 -0.13 -10.42 -32.84
N CYS A 325 -1.00 -10.14 -31.86
CA CYS A 325 -0.77 -10.46 -30.45
C CYS A 325 -1.50 -11.74 -30.04
N ASP A 326 -0.91 -12.50 -29.12
CA ASP A 326 -1.57 -13.66 -28.54
C ASP A 326 -2.77 -13.21 -27.69
N ILE A 327 -3.94 -13.83 -27.91
CA ILE A 327 -5.16 -13.62 -27.14
C ILE A 327 -4.89 -13.88 -25.64
N SER A 328 -4.01 -14.83 -25.31
CA SER A 328 -3.64 -15.14 -23.93
C SER A 328 -3.05 -13.94 -23.18
N ASP A 329 -2.33 -13.06 -23.89
CA ASP A 329 -1.77 -11.84 -23.31
C ASP A 329 -2.81 -10.72 -23.16
N LEU A 330 -3.97 -10.84 -23.80
CA LEU A 330 -5.06 -9.86 -23.75
C LEU A 330 -6.11 -10.18 -22.67
N ILE A 331 -5.99 -11.30 -21.99
CA ILE A 331 -6.92 -11.72 -20.93
C ILE A 331 -6.89 -10.71 -19.79
N VAL A 332 -8.08 -10.28 -19.37
CA VAL A 332 -8.32 -9.47 -18.17
C VAL A 332 -9.11 -10.30 -17.19
N THR A 333 -8.86 -10.13 -15.88
CA THR A 333 -9.58 -10.84 -14.84
C THR A 333 -10.35 -9.90 -13.92
N LYS A 334 -11.56 -10.31 -13.52
CA LYS A 334 -12.35 -9.55 -12.52
C LYS A 334 -13.16 -10.49 -11.63
N SER A 335 -13.08 -10.27 -10.32
CA SER A 335 -13.91 -10.99 -9.36
C SER A 335 -15.35 -10.49 -9.41
N VAL A 336 -16.30 -11.42 -9.40
CA VAL A 336 -17.73 -11.16 -9.35
C VAL A 336 -18.22 -11.40 -7.93
N GLY A 337 -18.92 -10.43 -7.35
CA GLY A 337 -19.58 -10.59 -6.06
C GLY A 337 -20.86 -11.40 -6.16
N ASN A 338 -21.75 -11.27 -5.18
CA ASN A 338 -23.06 -11.91 -5.26
C ASN A 338 -23.91 -11.28 -6.37
N LEU A 339 -24.23 -12.05 -7.42
CA LEU A 339 -24.99 -11.60 -8.59
C LEU A 339 -26.38 -11.03 -8.24
N ALA A 340 -26.99 -11.51 -7.15
CA ALA A 340 -28.30 -11.07 -6.68
C ALA A 340 -28.26 -9.67 -6.04
N THR A 341 -27.11 -9.21 -5.53
CA THR A 341 -27.00 -7.91 -4.83
C THR A 341 -26.67 -6.75 -5.76
N TYR A 342 -26.28 -7.03 -7.01
CA TYR A 342 -25.95 -5.98 -7.98
C TYR A 342 -27.21 -5.25 -8.46
N LYS A 343 -27.34 -3.99 -8.04
CA LYS A 343 -28.35 -3.04 -8.57
C LYS A 343 -27.93 -2.42 -9.91
N VAL A 344 -26.61 -2.31 -10.15
CA VAL A 344 -26.03 -1.68 -11.34
C VAL A 344 -25.55 -2.73 -12.33
N LYS A 345 -25.87 -2.54 -13.62
CA LYS A 345 -25.39 -3.39 -14.73
C LYS A 345 -23.94 -3.08 -15.07
N ALA A 346 -23.01 -3.41 -14.17
CA ALA A 346 -21.58 -3.29 -14.44
C ALA A 346 -21.14 -4.29 -15.53
N PRO A 347 -20.13 -4.00 -16.37
CA PRO A 347 -19.76 -4.84 -17.53
C PRO A 347 -19.53 -6.32 -17.20
N HIS A 348 -18.68 -6.62 -16.21
CA HIS A 348 -18.44 -7.98 -15.70
C HIS A 348 -19.69 -8.70 -15.16
N VAL A 349 -20.70 -7.96 -14.68
CA VAL A 349 -21.97 -8.55 -14.23
C VAL A 349 -22.86 -8.91 -15.41
N VAL A 350 -22.84 -8.11 -16.48
CA VAL A 350 -23.55 -8.42 -17.74
C VAL A 350 -23.00 -9.71 -18.33
N MET A 351 -21.67 -9.83 -18.44
CA MET A 351 -21.01 -11.05 -18.88
C MET A 351 -21.35 -12.24 -17.97
N ALA A 352 -21.24 -12.07 -16.65
CA ALA A 352 -21.56 -13.15 -15.70
C ALA A 352 -22.99 -13.66 -15.86
N ARG A 353 -23.98 -12.75 -15.96
CA ARG A 353 -25.38 -13.13 -16.18
C ARG A 353 -25.60 -13.83 -17.51
N ARG A 354 -24.89 -13.40 -18.58
CA ARG A 354 -24.91 -14.08 -19.89
C ARG A 354 -24.44 -15.53 -19.75
N LEU A 355 -23.29 -15.76 -19.13
CA LEU A 355 -22.72 -17.10 -18.94
C LEU A 355 -23.64 -18.02 -18.13
N VAL A 356 -24.27 -17.51 -17.08
CA VAL A 356 -25.23 -18.28 -16.27
C VAL A 356 -26.49 -18.61 -17.09
N ASN A 357 -27.06 -17.61 -17.77
CA ASN A 357 -28.28 -17.80 -18.57
C ASN A 357 -28.06 -18.76 -19.76
N GLU A 358 -26.87 -18.76 -20.33
CA GLU A 358 -26.46 -19.68 -21.41
C GLU A 358 -26.00 -21.05 -20.89
N ASN A 359 -26.09 -21.30 -19.58
CA ASN A 359 -25.63 -22.54 -18.91
C ASN A 359 -24.15 -22.88 -19.20
N LYS A 360 -23.30 -21.87 -19.43
CA LYS A 360 -21.87 -22.05 -19.70
C LYS A 360 -21.03 -22.17 -18.43
N MET A 361 -21.43 -21.49 -17.36
CA MET A 361 -20.66 -21.46 -16.11
C MET A 361 -21.55 -21.13 -14.92
N ASP A 362 -21.36 -21.84 -13.79
CA ASP A 362 -21.88 -21.41 -12.49
C ASP A 362 -20.90 -20.42 -11.82
N ILE A 363 -21.42 -19.33 -11.27
CA ILE A 363 -20.62 -18.18 -10.81
C ILE A 363 -20.96 -17.86 -9.35
N PRO A 364 -20.37 -18.58 -8.38
CA PRO A 364 -20.52 -18.23 -6.98
C PRO A 364 -19.83 -16.90 -6.63
N PRO A 365 -20.21 -16.24 -5.51
CA PRO A 365 -19.56 -15.01 -5.06
C PRO A 365 -18.05 -15.22 -4.84
N GLY A 366 -17.24 -14.35 -5.43
CA GLY A 366 -15.78 -14.41 -5.38
C GLY A 366 -15.13 -15.02 -6.61
N THR A 367 -15.90 -15.67 -7.50
CA THR A 367 -15.40 -16.23 -8.76
C THR A 367 -14.74 -15.15 -9.61
N ARG A 368 -13.55 -15.45 -10.15
CA ARG A 368 -12.83 -14.57 -11.07
C ARG A 368 -13.16 -14.98 -12.50
N LEU A 369 -13.74 -14.06 -13.26
CA LEU A 369 -13.98 -14.25 -14.68
C LEU A 369 -12.79 -13.76 -15.48
N GLU A 370 -12.41 -14.56 -16.48
CA GLU A 370 -11.40 -14.24 -17.48
C GLU A 370 -12.10 -13.82 -18.76
N TYR A 371 -11.68 -12.71 -19.36
CA TYR A 371 -12.33 -12.21 -20.56
C TYR A 371 -11.40 -11.39 -21.42
N VAL A 372 -11.77 -11.29 -22.69
CA VAL A 372 -11.19 -10.36 -23.66
C VAL A 372 -12.28 -9.46 -24.23
N PHE A 373 -11.88 -8.34 -24.84
CA PHE A 373 -12.80 -7.44 -25.52
C PHE A 373 -12.80 -7.70 -27.03
N VAL A 374 -13.97 -8.03 -27.57
CA VAL A 374 -14.18 -8.26 -29.00
C VAL A 374 -14.91 -7.09 -29.67
N LYS A 375 -14.79 -6.98 -30.98
CA LYS A 375 -15.58 -6.05 -31.80
C LYS A 375 -17.05 -6.50 -31.85
N GLY A 376 -17.94 -5.54 -32.08
CA GLY A 376 -19.39 -5.76 -31.98
C GLY A 376 -19.92 -5.48 -30.57
N GLY A 377 -21.24 -5.53 -30.35
CA GLY A 377 -21.86 -5.19 -29.07
C GLY A 377 -22.00 -3.68 -28.82
N ARG A 378 -23.12 -3.30 -28.19
CA ARG A 378 -23.47 -1.89 -27.90
C ARG A 378 -22.86 -1.42 -26.59
N THR A 379 -22.71 -2.32 -25.63
CA THR A 379 -22.18 -2.01 -24.30
C THR A 379 -20.84 -2.70 -24.06
N GLN A 380 -20.05 -2.16 -23.11
CA GLN A 380 -18.79 -2.77 -22.70
C GLN A 380 -18.99 -4.22 -22.19
N GLY A 381 -20.11 -4.52 -21.55
CA GLY A 381 -20.39 -5.87 -21.05
C GLY A 381 -20.67 -6.88 -22.16
N GLU A 382 -21.32 -6.46 -23.25
CA GLU A 382 -21.58 -7.30 -24.43
C GLU A 382 -20.31 -7.59 -25.22
N LYS A 383 -19.30 -6.71 -25.12
CA LYS A 383 -17.98 -6.90 -25.71
C LYS A 383 -17.11 -7.90 -24.95
N MET A 384 -17.48 -8.28 -23.73
CA MET A 384 -16.68 -9.16 -22.88
C MET A 384 -17.00 -10.64 -23.17
N MET A 385 -16.02 -11.34 -23.74
CA MET A 385 -16.13 -12.74 -24.15
C MET A 385 -15.07 -13.59 -23.45
N MET A 386 -15.41 -14.85 -23.15
CA MET A 386 -14.42 -15.80 -22.64
C MET A 386 -13.38 -16.08 -23.75
N PRO A 387 -12.10 -16.31 -23.42
CA PRO A 387 -11.07 -16.61 -24.41
C PRO A 387 -11.42 -17.79 -25.33
N ASP A 388 -12.10 -18.81 -24.80
CA ASP A 388 -12.50 -19.98 -25.58
C ASP A 388 -13.62 -19.66 -26.58
N GLU A 389 -14.62 -18.84 -26.18
CA GLU A 389 -15.68 -18.38 -27.08
C GLU A 389 -15.12 -17.59 -28.28
N VAL A 390 -14.09 -16.77 -28.02
CA VAL A 390 -13.42 -15.98 -29.06
C VAL A 390 -12.71 -16.90 -30.06
N LYS A 391 -12.04 -17.95 -29.59
CA LYS A 391 -11.35 -18.93 -30.45
C LYS A 391 -12.32 -19.77 -31.27
N GLU A 392 -13.37 -20.30 -30.63
CA GLU A 392 -14.36 -21.16 -31.29
C GLU A 392 -15.14 -20.44 -32.38
N SER A 393 -15.50 -19.18 -32.14
CA SER A 393 -16.31 -18.38 -33.08
C SER A 393 -15.47 -17.45 -33.95
N ASN A 394 -14.14 -17.55 -33.90
CA ASN A 394 -13.19 -16.68 -34.62
C ASN A 394 -13.53 -15.18 -34.51
N MET A 395 -13.83 -14.73 -33.29
CA MET A 395 -14.26 -13.34 -33.04
C MET A 395 -13.07 -12.39 -33.14
N GLU A 396 -13.30 -11.22 -33.75
CA GLU A 396 -12.26 -10.20 -33.89
C GLU A 396 -12.08 -9.41 -32.59
N ILE A 397 -10.84 -9.24 -32.14
CA ILE A 397 -10.50 -8.45 -30.95
C ILE A 397 -10.72 -6.95 -31.18
N ASP A 398 -11.26 -6.25 -30.17
CA ASP A 398 -11.38 -4.78 -30.18
C ASP A 398 -10.07 -4.14 -29.73
N GLY A 399 -9.07 -4.12 -30.61
CA GLY A 399 -7.76 -3.53 -30.32
C GLY A 399 -7.83 -2.06 -29.88
N MET A 400 -8.79 -1.30 -30.42
CA MET A 400 -9.00 0.11 -30.03
C MET A 400 -9.48 0.24 -28.59
N PHE A 401 -10.32 -0.70 -28.11
CA PHE A 401 -10.70 -0.75 -26.70
C PHE A 401 -9.47 -0.92 -25.79
N TYR A 402 -8.54 -1.81 -26.14
CA TYR A 402 -7.31 -2.02 -25.37
C TYR A 402 -6.43 -0.76 -25.36
N ILE A 403 -6.26 -0.09 -26.51
CA ILE A 403 -5.53 1.18 -26.58
C ILE A 403 -6.15 2.20 -25.62
N GLN A 404 -7.46 2.41 -25.71
CA GLN A 404 -8.16 3.44 -24.94
C GLN A 404 -8.26 3.13 -23.44
N LYS A 405 -8.52 1.87 -23.07
CA LYS A 405 -8.88 1.47 -21.70
C LYS A 405 -7.79 0.76 -20.93
N GLN A 406 -6.80 0.17 -21.61
CA GLN A 406 -5.70 -0.56 -20.97
C GLN A 406 -4.37 0.17 -21.09
N LEU A 407 -4.09 0.83 -22.23
CA LEU A 407 -2.79 1.45 -22.49
C LEU A 407 -2.74 2.95 -22.17
N THR A 408 -3.60 3.76 -22.81
CA THR A 408 -3.49 5.23 -22.90
C THR A 408 -3.14 5.89 -21.56
N SER A 409 -4.00 5.73 -20.54
CA SER A 409 -3.83 6.45 -19.27
C SER A 409 -2.54 6.13 -18.52
N GLN A 410 -2.08 4.88 -18.59
CA GLN A 410 -0.90 4.48 -17.83
C GLN A 410 0.38 4.78 -18.62
N ILE A 411 0.37 4.52 -19.93
CA ILE A 411 1.55 4.78 -20.75
C ILE A 411 1.79 6.28 -20.91
N ASP A 412 0.76 7.10 -21.15
CA ASP A 412 0.96 8.56 -21.22
C ASP A 412 1.42 9.14 -19.87
N ASP A 413 0.98 8.54 -18.76
CA ASP A 413 1.43 8.96 -17.43
C ASP A 413 2.90 8.61 -17.18
N ILE A 414 3.41 7.48 -17.69
CA ILE A 414 4.86 7.23 -17.59
C ILE A 414 5.66 8.10 -18.56
N LEU A 415 5.19 8.30 -19.79
CA LEU A 415 5.88 9.10 -20.80
C LEU A 415 6.02 10.59 -20.42
N SER A 416 5.06 11.11 -19.66
CA SER A 416 5.16 12.48 -19.15
C SER A 416 6.28 12.70 -18.13
N VAL A 417 6.95 11.66 -17.61
CA VAL A 417 8.20 11.85 -16.83
C VAL A 417 9.40 12.25 -17.68
N ILE A 418 9.35 11.98 -18.98
CA ILE A 418 10.38 12.31 -19.97
C ILE A 418 9.91 13.41 -20.94
N GLY A 419 8.85 14.13 -20.59
CA GLY A 419 8.33 15.25 -21.38
C GLY A 419 7.45 14.86 -22.58
N LEU A 420 7.07 13.59 -22.71
CA LEU A 420 6.17 13.11 -23.76
C LEU A 420 4.72 13.05 -23.24
N ASP A 421 4.08 14.22 -23.20
CA ASP A 421 2.71 14.34 -22.67
C ASP A 421 1.64 13.86 -23.66
N ASN A 422 0.75 12.96 -23.20
CA ASN A 422 -0.43 12.51 -23.94
C ASN A 422 -0.12 11.89 -25.32
N TYR A 423 1.04 11.24 -25.49
CA TYR A 423 1.46 10.68 -26.78
C TYR A 423 0.42 9.73 -27.39
N ILE A 424 0.02 8.67 -26.67
CA ILE A 424 -0.96 7.70 -27.18
C ILE A 424 -2.29 8.39 -27.42
N LYS A 425 -2.73 9.22 -26.48
CA LYS A 425 -4.00 9.94 -26.61
C LYS A 425 -4.03 10.80 -27.88
N ASN A 426 -2.96 11.51 -28.19
CA ASN A 426 -2.92 12.40 -29.35
C ASN A 426 -2.75 11.64 -30.68
N THR A 427 -1.98 10.55 -30.68
CA THR A 427 -1.66 9.79 -31.90
C THR A 427 -2.76 8.78 -32.27
N TYR A 428 -3.37 8.12 -31.28
CA TYR A 428 -4.23 6.96 -31.51
C TYR A 428 -5.67 7.12 -31.02
N VAL A 429 -5.93 8.05 -30.10
CA VAL A 429 -7.28 8.27 -29.57
C VAL A 429 -7.85 9.53 -30.22
N LEU A 430 -8.65 9.35 -31.28
CA LEU A 430 -9.31 10.46 -31.95
C LEU A 430 -10.01 11.37 -30.92
N PRO A 431 -9.83 12.70 -30.98
CA PRO A 431 -10.61 13.61 -30.16
C PRO A 431 -12.08 13.36 -30.48
N ASN A 432 -12.90 13.15 -29.45
CA ASN A 432 -14.34 13.06 -29.61
C ASN A 432 -14.84 14.34 -30.28
N LYS A 433 -15.00 14.30 -31.60
CA LYS A 433 -15.89 15.22 -32.33
C LYS A 433 -17.30 14.83 -31.92
N ASN A 434 -17.73 15.28 -30.75
CA ASN A 434 -19.11 15.40 -30.24
C ASN A 434 -19.07 15.48 -28.70
N LYS A 435 -18.86 16.68 -28.19
CA LYS A 435 -19.45 17.14 -26.94
C LYS A 435 -19.87 18.58 -27.10
#